data_AF-A0A2R6KUR1-F1
#
_entry.id   AF-A0A2R6KUR1-F1
#
_cell.length_a   1.000
_cell.length_b   1.000
_cell.length_c   1.000
_cell.angle_alpha   90.00
_cell.angle_beta   90.00
_cell.angle_gamma   90.00
#
_symmetry.space_group_name_H-M   'P 1'
#
loop_
_entity.id
_entity.type
_entity.pdbx_description
1 polymer ?
#
loop_
_entity_poly.entity_id
_entity_poly.type
_entity_poly.pdbx_seq_one_letter_code
_entity_poly.pdbx_strand_id
1 'polypeptide(L)'
;MWRRDGRPTWVPALDRESLLYAVGVVLGVAATTYFGFRLLDRVSPATTAAVLLAGFGCLLVVGAAVDAETLDLVAYALSAGCYLVFAAYVASRFDPGDAGVFLLLAVSSGLFVGLGRLAQRDRLALSRRRAGAVVAVVLVATVAVVGVDLATGEPTTSATFEERVEIPDAEGSVRVGTVTVENGSPLPREVDPPRYDTCLTGGERSIPLDHEPRPGSKLLGGGESRSYDLLVRGFVFRDDGERREEFAGQESVAVETVADYPGDNGAGLAVVER
;
A
#
# COMPACT_ATOMS: atom_id res chain seq x y z
N MET A 1 38.54 -24.17 25.00
CA MET A 1 38.82 -25.23 24.01
C MET A 1 39.27 -24.53 22.73
N TRP A 2 40.59 -24.43 22.49
CA TRP A 2 41.20 -23.74 21.36
C TRP A 2 41.47 -24.74 20.23
N ARG A 3 41.13 -24.41 18.98
CA ARG A 3 41.71 -25.11 17.81
C ARG A 3 43.19 -24.71 17.70
N ARG A 4 44.02 -25.59 17.13
CA ARG A 4 45.47 -25.41 16.97
C ARG A 4 45.88 -24.20 16.11
N ASP A 5 44.92 -23.48 15.55
CA ASP A 5 45.12 -22.55 14.44
C ASP A 5 44.99 -21.07 14.88
N GLY A 6 44.78 -20.81 16.17
CA GLY A 6 44.84 -19.48 16.76
C GLY A 6 43.70 -18.51 16.41
N ARG A 7 42.67 -18.93 15.66
CA ARG A 7 41.55 -18.06 15.28
C ARG A 7 40.43 -18.07 16.32
N PRO A 8 39.83 -16.90 16.64
CA PRO A 8 38.67 -16.82 17.54
C PRO A 8 37.48 -17.58 16.94
N THR A 9 36.84 -18.42 17.75
CA THR A 9 35.73 -19.33 17.38
C THR A 9 34.42 -18.64 16.99
N TRP A 10 34.39 -17.31 16.93
CA TRP A 10 33.20 -16.50 16.67
C TRP A 10 33.16 -15.86 15.29
N VAL A 11 34.23 -16.01 14.49
CA VAL A 11 34.20 -15.61 13.09
C VAL A 11 33.79 -16.84 12.30
N PRO A 12 32.57 -16.90 11.72
CA PRO A 12 32.22 -17.98 10.82
C PRO A 12 33.28 -17.98 9.71
N ALA A 13 33.97 -19.11 9.51
CA ALA A 13 34.73 -19.29 8.30
C ALA A 13 33.71 -19.17 7.15
N LEU A 14 33.81 -18.09 6.36
CA LEU A 14 33.01 -17.93 5.15
C LEU A 14 33.51 -18.96 4.15
N ASP A 15 33.05 -20.20 4.31
CA ASP A 15 33.29 -21.26 3.35
C ASP A 15 32.55 -20.89 2.06
N ARG A 16 33.13 -21.26 0.91
CA ARG A 16 32.58 -20.94 -0.42
C ARG A 16 31.10 -21.38 -0.54
N GLU A 17 30.75 -22.48 0.12
CA GLU A 17 29.39 -23.01 0.19
C GLU A 17 28.45 -22.09 0.98
N SER A 18 28.85 -21.63 2.17
CA SER A 18 28.06 -20.69 2.98
C SER A 18 27.81 -19.36 2.27
N LEU A 19 28.79 -18.87 1.49
CA LEU A 19 28.63 -17.67 0.67
C LEU A 19 27.56 -17.87 -0.41
N LEU A 20 27.57 -19.02 -1.10
CA LEU A 20 26.57 -19.33 -2.13
C LEU A 20 25.16 -19.45 -1.53
N TYR A 21 25.03 -20.07 -0.35
CA TYR A 21 23.75 -20.12 0.36
C TYR A 21 23.26 -18.74 0.78
N ALA A 22 24.12 -17.91 1.35
CA ALA A 22 23.76 -16.55 1.76
C ALA A 22 23.29 -15.72 0.56
N VAL A 23 24.02 -15.77 -0.57
CA VAL A 23 23.63 -15.08 -1.81
C VAL A 23 22.31 -15.62 -2.34
N GLY A 24 22.12 -16.94 -2.35
CA GLY A 24 20.86 -17.57 -2.77
C GLY A 24 19.66 -17.13 -1.93
N VAL A 25 19.80 -17.06 -0.61
CA VAL A 25 18.76 -16.56 0.29
C VAL A 25 18.46 -15.08 0.01
N VAL A 26 19.49 -14.23 -0.10
CA VAL A 26 19.31 -12.80 -0.39
C VAL A 26 18.57 -12.60 -1.72
N LEU A 27 19.00 -13.31 -2.77
CA LEU A 27 18.36 -13.25 -4.08
C LEU A 27 16.93 -13.80 -4.04
N GLY A 28 16.69 -14.89 -3.29
CA GLY A 28 15.36 -15.45 -3.09
C GLY A 28 14.41 -14.45 -2.44
N VAL A 29 14.83 -13.83 -1.33
CA VAL A 29 14.06 -12.79 -0.65
C VAL A 29 13.82 -11.60 -1.56
N ALA A 30 14.86 -11.12 -2.27
CA ALA A 30 14.73 -10.00 -3.20
C ALA A 30 13.77 -10.31 -4.36
N ALA A 31 13.86 -11.51 -4.95
CA ALA A 31 12.97 -11.95 -6.02
C ALA A 31 11.53 -12.09 -5.54
N THR A 32 11.31 -12.74 -4.39
CA THR A 32 9.97 -12.84 -3.79
C THR A 32 9.40 -11.47 -3.46
N THR A 33 10.22 -10.53 -2.99
CA THR A 33 9.78 -9.16 -2.71
C THR A 33 9.38 -8.45 -4.01
N TYR A 34 10.26 -8.43 -5.01
CA TYR A 34 10.04 -7.70 -6.25
C TYR A 34 8.88 -8.27 -7.07
N PHE A 35 8.88 -9.59 -7.31
CA PHE A 35 7.84 -10.24 -8.11
C PHE A 35 6.56 -10.45 -7.30
N GLY A 36 6.67 -10.75 -6.01
CA GLY A 36 5.52 -10.93 -5.13
C GLY A 36 4.69 -9.66 -5.03
N PHE A 37 5.32 -8.50 -4.83
CA PHE A 37 4.57 -7.24 -4.82
C PHE A 37 3.94 -6.94 -6.17
N ARG A 38 4.66 -7.09 -7.28
CA ARG A 38 4.07 -6.89 -8.62
C ARG A 38 2.89 -7.81 -8.93
N LEU A 39 2.92 -9.05 -8.44
CA LEU A 39 1.82 -9.98 -8.63
C LEU A 39 0.61 -9.63 -7.76
N LEU A 40 0.86 -9.00 -6.62
CA LEU A 40 -0.13 -8.67 -5.60
C LEU A 40 -0.63 -7.21 -5.67
N ASP A 41 -0.18 -6.41 -6.63
CA ASP A 41 -0.60 -5.00 -6.79
C ASP A 41 -2.12 -4.84 -6.99
N ARG A 42 -2.83 -5.90 -7.40
CA ARG A 42 -4.29 -5.90 -7.59
C ARG A 42 -5.08 -6.40 -6.38
N VAL A 43 -4.43 -6.91 -5.34
CA VAL A 43 -5.11 -7.37 -4.12
C VAL A 43 -5.01 -6.32 -3.01
N SER A 44 -5.87 -6.45 -2.01
CA SER A 44 -5.86 -5.59 -0.83
C SER A 44 -4.51 -5.69 -0.08
N PRO A 45 -4.10 -4.62 0.62
CA PRO A 45 -2.95 -4.68 1.50
C PRO A 45 -3.05 -5.78 2.58
N ALA A 46 -4.26 -6.06 3.06
CA ALA A 46 -4.49 -7.14 4.03
C ALA A 46 -4.21 -8.52 3.45
N THR A 47 -4.65 -8.80 2.23
CA THR A 47 -4.34 -10.06 1.54
C THR A 47 -2.86 -10.19 1.24
N THR A 48 -2.20 -9.11 0.80
CA THR A 48 -0.74 -9.12 0.59
C THR A 48 0.00 -9.50 1.88
N ALA A 49 -0.37 -8.89 3.00
CA ALA A 49 0.19 -9.23 4.31
C ALA A 49 -0.09 -10.70 4.69
N ALA A 50 -1.30 -11.20 4.45
CA ALA A 50 -1.66 -12.60 4.71
C ALA A 50 -0.87 -13.59 3.86
N VAL A 51 -0.64 -13.30 2.56
CA VAL A 51 0.17 -14.12 1.65
C VAL A 51 1.62 -14.19 2.13
N LEU A 52 2.21 -13.07 2.54
CA LEU A 52 3.57 -13.06 3.07
C LEU A 52 3.68 -13.87 4.37
N LEU A 53 2.70 -13.73 5.27
CA LEU A 53 2.67 -14.49 6.51
C LEU A 53 2.47 -16.00 6.25
N ALA A 54 1.63 -16.36 5.27
CA ALA A 54 1.46 -17.73 4.81
C ALA A 54 2.75 -18.29 4.19
N GLY A 55 3.48 -17.49 3.40
CA GLY A 55 4.79 -17.83 2.86
C GLY A 55 5.82 -18.12 3.95
N PHE A 56 5.89 -17.26 4.97
CA PHE A 56 6.70 -17.48 6.17
C PHE A 56 6.37 -18.83 6.82
N GLY A 57 5.08 -19.11 7.07
CA GLY A 57 4.61 -20.34 7.70
C GLY A 57 4.91 -21.59 6.86
N CYS A 58 4.68 -21.55 5.56
CA CYS A 58 4.97 -22.66 4.65
C CYS A 58 6.47 -22.99 4.64
N LEU A 59 7.33 -21.97 4.51
CA LEU A 59 8.79 -22.17 4.51
C LEU A 59 9.28 -22.68 5.87
N LEU A 60 8.69 -22.21 6.97
CA LEU A 60 8.99 -22.69 8.31
C LEU A 60 8.65 -24.17 8.45
N VAL A 61 7.46 -24.58 8.00
CA VAL A 61 6.99 -25.98 8.05
C VAL A 61 7.85 -26.88 7.14
N VAL A 62 8.26 -26.38 5.98
CA VAL A 62 9.19 -27.10 5.10
C VAL A 62 10.53 -27.28 5.78
N GLY A 63 11.12 -26.22 6.35
CA GLY A 63 12.39 -26.31 7.09
C GLY A 63 12.32 -27.28 8.27
N ALA A 64 11.18 -27.33 8.96
CA ALA A 64 10.94 -28.22 10.08
C ALA A 64 10.71 -29.71 9.71
N ALA A 65 10.48 -30.00 8.42
CA ALA A 65 10.17 -31.35 7.94
C ALA A 65 11.26 -31.96 7.05
N VAL A 66 12.28 -31.18 6.70
CA VAL A 66 13.39 -31.60 5.86
C VAL A 66 14.54 -32.10 6.73
N ASP A 67 14.90 -33.37 6.56
CA ASP A 67 15.99 -34.03 7.30
C ASP A 67 17.38 -33.78 6.68
N ALA A 68 17.58 -32.65 6.00
CA ALA A 68 18.84 -32.32 5.32
C ALA A 68 19.43 -31.02 5.88
N GLU A 69 20.59 -31.13 6.54
CA GLU A 69 21.30 -30.08 7.31
C GLU A 69 21.59 -28.77 6.56
N THR A 70 21.57 -28.78 5.22
CA THR A 70 21.77 -27.57 4.41
C THR A 70 20.46 -26.97 3.93
N LEU A 71 19.43 -27.80 3.73
CA LEU A 71 18.18 -27.39 3.12
C LEU A 71 17.18 -26.86 4.16
N ASP A 72 17.28 -27.34 5.40
CA ASP A 72 16.57 -26.77 6.55
C ASP A 72 17.04 -25.34 6.85
N LEU A 73 18.36 -25.08 6.84
CA LEU A 73 18.95 -23.77 7.07
C LEU A 73 18.46 -22.76 6.04
N VAL A 74 18.47 -23.13 4.76
CA VAL A 74 17.98 -22.26 3.68
C VAL A 74 16.48 -22.00 3.84
N ALA A 75 15.67 -23.02 4.17
CA ALA A 75 14.24 -22.86 4.37
C ALA A 75 13.92 -21.94 5.57
N TYR A 76 14.65 -22.09 6.70
CA TYR A 76 14.53 -21.19 7.85
C TYR A 76 14.96 -19.76 7.52
N ALA A 77 16.04 -19.59 6.75
CA ALA A 77 16.52 -18.27 6.34
C ALA A 77 15.54 -17.57 5.40
N LEU A 78 14.97 -18.30 4.41
CA LEU A 78 13.92 -17.78 3.53
C LEU A 78 12.63 -17.48 4.31
N SER A 79 12.25 -18.33 5.26
CA SER A 79 11.12 -18.10 6.15
C SER A 79 11.30 -16.78 6.92
N ALA A 80 12.43 -16.62 7.61
CA ALA A 80 12.75 -15.39 8.33
C ALA A 80 12.77 -14.17 7.40
N GLY A 81 13.34 -14.29 6.20
CA GLY A 81 13.30 -13.24 5.19
C GLY A 81 11.87 -12.85 4.78
N CYS A 82 11.00 -13.83 4.54
CA CYS A 82 9.60 -13.61 4.22
C CYS A 82 8.86 -12.89 5.36
N TYR A 83 9.16 -13.25 6.61
CA TYR A 83 8.62 -12.56 7.79
C TYR A 83 9.10 -11.10 7.90
N LEU A 84 10.39 -10.84 7.64
CA LEU A 84 10.92 -9.48 7.65
C LEU A 84 10.25 -8.62 6.58
N VAL A 85 10.03 -9.16 5.38
CA VAL A 85 9.27 -8.50 4.31
C VAL A 85 7.82 -8.24 4.75
N PHE A 86 7.16 -9.22 5.38
CA PHE A 86 5.84 -9.04 5.98
C PHE A 86 5.82 -7.90 7.00
N ALA A 87 6.74 -7.88 7.96
CA ALA A 87 6.77 -6.87 9.01
C ALA A 87 7.04 -5.47 8.44
N ALA A 88 7.99 -5.35 7.51
CA ALA A 88 8.28 -4.09 6.81
C ALA A 88 7.08 -3.62 5.97
N TYR A 89 6.41 -4.54 5.28
CA TYR A 89 5.21 -4.25 4.52
C TYR A 89 4.08 -3.74 5.41
N VAL A 90 3.80 -4.41 6.54
CA VAL A 90 2.77 -3.99 7.48
C VAL A 90 3.08 -2.60 8.06
N ALA A 91 4.32 -2.37 8.49
CA ALA A 91 4.74 -1.09 9.05
C ALA A 91 4.63 0.06 8.04
N SER A 92 4.94 -0.19 6.76
CA SER A 92 4.90 0.84 5.72
C SER A 92 3.52 1.07 5.13
N ARG A 93 2.64 0.05 5.06
CA ARG A 93 1.34 0.17 4.39
C ARG A 93 0.16 0.46 5.30
N PHE A 94 0.21 0.05 6.57
CA PHE A 94 -0.89 0.30 7.50
C PHE A 94 -0.66 1.53 8.39
N ASP A 95 0.50 2.17 8.30
CA ASP A 95 0.90 3.32 9.12
C ASP A 95 0.43 3.25 10.59
N PRO A 96 0.83 2.19 11.34
CA PRO A 96 0.26 1.91 12.65
C PRO A 96 0.77 2.84 13.77
N GLY A 97 1.54 3.89 13.41
CA GLY A 97 2.24 4.78 14.32
C GLY A 97 3.33 4.11 15.15
N ASP A 98 4.05 4.90 15.96
CA ASP A 98 5.21 4.44 16.73
C ASP A 98 4.87 3.29 17.70
N ALA A 99 3.73 3.37 18.38
CA ALA A 99 3.26 2.34 19.30
C ALA A 99 2.94 1.02 18.59
N GLY A 100 2.36 1.09 17.39
CA GLY A 100 2.05 -0.08 16.58
C GLY A 100 3.31 -0.74 16.01
N VAL A 101 4.28 0.05 15.54
CA VAL A 101 5.60 -0.46 15.12
C VAL A 101 6.32 -1.13 16.30
N PHE A 102 6.32 -0.50 17.48
CA PHE A 102 6.91 -1.09 18.67
C PHE A 102 6.27 -2.44 19.03
N LEU A 103 4.94 -2.53 19.02
CA LEU A 103 4.22 -3.77 19.30
C LEU A 103 4.53 -4.86 18.26
N LEU A 104 4.57 -4.51 16.98
CA LEU A 104 4.94 -5.42 15.90
C LEU A 104 6.33 -6.03 16.14
N LEU A 105 7.33 -5.19 16.49
CA LEU A 105 8.69 -5.64 16.77
C LEU A 105 8.79 -6.48 18.05
N ALA A 106 8.05 -6.12 19.11
CA ALA A 106 8.01 -6.88 20.35
C ALA A 106 7.42 -8.29 20.14
N VAL A 107 6.29 -8.38 19.43
CA VAL A 107 5.68 -9.66 19.05
C VAL A 107 6.59 -10.47 18.13
N SER A 108 7.25 -9.81 17.15
CA SER A 108 8.24 -10.44 16.28
C SER A 108 9.38 -11.07 17.07
N SER A 109 9.93 -10.35 18.04
CA SER A 109 11.00 -10.85 18.91
C SER A 109 10.54 -12.07 19.70
N GLY A 110 9.36 -11.99 20.33
CA GLY A 110 8.76 -13.11 21.05
C GLY A 110 8.55 -14.34 20.16
N LEU A 111 8.09 -14.14 18.92
CA LEU A 111 7.90 -15.20 17.93
C LEU A 111 9.22 -15.90 17.61
N PHE A 112 10.28 -15.17 17.24
CA PHE A 112 11.56 -15.78 16.88
C PHE A 112 12.27 -16.42 18.08
N VAL A 113 12.19 -15.83 19.28
CA VAL A 113 12.70 -16.47 20.51
C VAL A 113 11.92 -17.76 20.79
N GLY A 114 10.59 -17.74 20.63
CA GLY A 114 9.74 -18.91 20.77
C GLY A 114 10.10 -20.02 19.79
N LEU A 115 10.24 -19.68 18.51
CA LEU A 115 10.62 -20.61 17.44
C LEU A 115 12.02 -21.19 17.68
N GLY A 116 13.00 -20.37 18.04
CA GLY A 116 14.35 -20.83 18.37
C GLY A 116 14.35 -21.83 19.54
N ARG A 117 13.52 -21.58 20.57
CA ARG A 117 13.38 -22.51 21.70
C ARG A 117 12.67 -23.81 21.32
N LEU A 118 11.69 -23.76 20.41
CA LEU A 118 11.00 -24.96 19.92
C LEU A 118 11.92 -25.80 19.04
N ALA A 119 12.73 -25.16 18.19
CA ALA A 119 13.74 -25.81 17.37
C ALA A 119 14.78 -26.54 18.22
N GLN A 120 15.32 -25.90 19.27
CA GLN A 120 16.30 -26.51 20.18
C GLN A 120 15.78 -27.74 20.96
N ARG A 121 14.45 -27.91 21.06
CA ARG A 121 13.84 -29.02 21.81
C ARG A 121 13.35 -30.15 20.89
N ASP A 122 13.68 -30.11 19.61
CA ASP A 122 13.15 -31.00 18.57
C ASP A 122 11.61 -31.03 18.53
N ARG A 123 10.95 -29.97 19.05
CA ARG A 123 9.48 -29.89 19.10
C ARG A 123 8.87 -29.40 17.79
N LEU A 124 9.70 -28.97 16.84
CA LEU A 124 9.28 -28.62 15.50
C LEU A 124 9.29 -29.83 14.55
N ALA A 125 9.80 -30.99 14.98
CA ALA A 125 9.89 -32.18 14.13
C ALA A 125 8.50 -32.63 13.65
N LEU A 126 8.18 -32.31 12.41
CA LEU A 126 6.94 -32.71 11.74
C LEU A 126 7.25 -33.86 10.79
N SER A 127 6.39 -34.88 10.80
CA SER A 127 6.48 -35.90 9.75
C SER A 127 6.18 -35.26 8.39
N ARG A 128 6.90 -35.68 7.34
CA ARG A 128 6.72 -35.16 5.97
C ARG A 128 5.27 -35.15 5.51
N ARG A 129 4.48 -36.16 5.91
CA ARG A 129 3.04 -36.23 5.61
C ARG A 129 2.24 -35.10 6.29
N ARG A 130 2.52 -34.81 7.57
CA ARG A 130 1.86 -33.71 8.30
C ARG A 130 2.29 -32.35 7.76
N ALA A 131 3.57 -32.18 7.49
CA ALA A 131 4.09 -30.95 6.90
C ALA A 131 3.45 -30.68 5.53
N GLY A 132 3.39 -31.69 4.65
CA GLY A 132 2.71 -31.59 3.37
C GLY A 132 1.22 -31.25 3.50
N ALA A 133 0.51 -31.84 4.47
CA ALA A 133 -0.89 -31.51 4.74
C ALA A 133 -1.07 -30.06 5.23
N VAL A 134 -0.22 -29.59 6.15
CA VAL A 134 -0.26 -28.20 6.65
C VAL A 134 0.00 -27.21 5.51
N VAL A 135 1.05 -27.43 4.71
CA VAL A 135 1.36 -26.59 3.55
C VAL A 135 0.20 -26.59 2.56
N ALA A 136 -0.38 -27.75 2.25
CA ALA A 136 -1.53 -27.84 1.35
C ALA A 136 -2.74 -27.04 1.87
N VAL A 137 -3.06 -27.15 3.16
CA VAL A 137 -4.15 -26.38 3.78
C VAL A 137 -3.88 -24.88 3.71
N VAL A 138 -2.66 -24.45 4.04
CA VAL A 138 -2.27 -23.02 3.98
C VAL A 138 -2.34 -22.50 2.56
N LEU A 139 -1.87 -23.26 1.56
CA LEU A 139 -1.96 -22.88 0.15
C LEU A 139 -3.42 -22.74 -0.32
N VAL A 140 -4.29 -23.71 0.00
CA VAL A 140 -5.71 -23.65 -0.35
C VAL A 140 -6.37 -22.44 0.31
N ALA A 141 -6.12 -22.19 1.60
CA ALA A 141 -6.64 -21.03 2.30
C ALA A 141 -6.15 -19.71 1.68
N THR A 142 -4.87 -19.64 1.31
CA THR A 142 -4.27 -18.46 0.67
C THR A 142 -4.92 -18.17 -0.68
N VAL A 143 -5.08 -19.20 -1.52
CA VAL A 143 -5.76 -19.07 -2.82
C VAL A 143 -7.22 -18.65 -2.65
N ALA A 144 -7.92 -19.17 -1.65
CA ALA A 144 -9.29 -18.77 -1.35
C ALA A 144 -9.38 -17.29 -0.93
N VAL A 145 -8.52 -16.83 -0.02
CA VAL A 145 -8.48 -15.43 0.42
C VAL A 145 -8.18 -14.49 -0.76
N VAL A 146 -7.16 -14.81 -1.57
CA VAL A 146 -6.83 -14.05 -2.78
C VAL A 146 -8.00 -14.03 -3.77
N GLY A 147 -8.66 -15.17 -3.98
CA GLY A 147 -9.81 -15.26 -4.87
C GLY A 147 -11.00 -14.42 -4.41
N VAL A 148 -11.31 -14.44 -3.11
CA VAL A 148 -12.37 -13.60 -2.53
C VAL A 148 -12.02 -12.13 -2.67
N ASP A 149 -10.77 -11.75 -2.38
CA ASP A 149 -10.32 -10.37 -2.49
C ASP A 149 -10.47 -9.82 -3.92
N LEU A 150 -9.99 -10.58 -4.91
CA LEU A 150 -10.13 -10.22 -6.33
C LEU A 150 -11.60 -10.15 -6.78
N ALA A 151 -12.49 -10.91 -6.16
CA ALA A 151 -13.93 -10.90 -6.48
C ALA A 151 -14.68 -9.71 -5.86
N THR A 152 -14.18 -9.11 -4.77
CA THR A 152 -14.87 -8.02 -4.06
C THR A 152 -14.80 -6.64 -4.74
N GLY A 153 -14.13 -6.53 -5.88
CA GLY A 153 -14.09 -5.30 -6.68
C GLY A 153 -13.15 -4.22 -6.14
N GLU A 154 -12.92 -3.21 -6.98
CA GLU A 154 -12.13 -2.01 -6.68
C GLU A 154 -13.01 -0.92 -6.03
N PRO A 155 -12.41 0.04 -5.31
CA PRO A 155 -13.14 1.20 -4.79
C PRO A 155 -13.89 1.96 -5.88
N THR A 156 -15.09 2.42 -5.56
CA THR A 156 -15.90 3.24 -6.47
C THR A 156 -15.71 4.72 -6.15
N THR A 157 -15.44 5.52 -7.18
CA THR A 157 -15.35 6.98 -7.07
C THR A 157 -16.59 7.60 -7.68
N SER A 158 -17.19 8.55 -6.97
CA SER A 158 -18.25 9.42 -7.47
C SER A 158 -17.84 10.88 -7.29
N ALA A 159 -18.17 11.73 -8.26
CA ALA A 159 -17.95 13.17 -8.18
C ALA A 159 -19.28 13.89 -8.39
N THR A 160 -19.52 14.93 -7.60
CA THR A 160 -20.67 15.82 -7.73
C THR A 160 -20.15 17.25 -7.77
N PHE A 161 -20.46 17.97 -8.83
CA PHE A 161 -20.04 19.36 -9.02
C PHE A 161 -21.20 20.30 -8.75
N GLU A 162 -20.90 21.48 -8.21
CA GLU A 162 -21.87 22.55 -8.08
C GLU A 162 -22.29 23.03 -9.48
N GLU A 163 -23.51 23.55 -9.64
CA GLU A 163 -23.93 24.16 -10.92
C GLU A 163 -23.32 25.56 -11.09
N ARG A 164 -23.15 26.26 -9.97
CA ARG A 164 -22.60 27.61 -9.88
C ARG A 164 -21.77 27.77 -8.63
N VAL A 165 -20.68 28.53 -8.74
CA VAL A 165 -19.85 28.92 -7.60
C VAL A 165 -19.86 30.43 -7.44
N GLU A 166 -19.99 30.88 -6.20
CA GLU A 166 -19.89 32.31 -5.85
C GLU A 166 -18.44 32.77 -5.97
N ILE A 167 -18.22 33.93 -6.60
CA ILE A 167 -16.88 34.49 -6.75
C ILE A 167 -16.44 35.08 -5.41
N PRO A 168 -15.36 34.59 -4.79
CA PRO A 168 -14.95 35.08 -3.49
C PRO A 168 -14.54 36.57 -3.54
N ASP A 169 -14.94 37.31 -2.50
CA ASP A 169 -14.62 38.75 -2.38
C ASP A 169 -13.16 39.03 -1.99
N ALA A 170 -12.46 38.02 -1.46
CA ALA A 170 -11.05 38.07 -1.06
C ALA A 170 -10.29 36.85 -1.60
N GLU A 171 -8.99 36.71 -1.27
CA GLU A 171 -8.11 35.60 -1.66
C GLU A 171 -8.45 34.24 -0.97
N GLY A 172 -9.74 33.93 -0.82
CA GLY A 172 -10.21 32.65 -0.30
C GLY A 172 -10.26 31.54 -1.34
N SER A 173 -10.65 30.34 -0.94
CA SER A 173 -11.00 29.24 -1.84
C SER A 173 -12.51 29.05 -1.89
N VAL A 174 -13.02 28.64 -3.05
CA VAL A 174 -14.43 28.26 -3.22
C VAL A 174 -14.54 26.79 -3.61
N ARG A 175 -15.55 26.12 -3.05
CA ARG A 175 -15.86 24.73 -3.36
C ARG A 175 -16.54 24.65 -4.72
N VAL A 176 -16.00 23.81 -5.60
CA VAL A 176 -16.49 23.57 -6.97
C VAL A 176 -17.21 22.23 -7.06
N GLY A 177 -16.91 21.31 -6.15
CA GLY A 177 -17.57 20.01 -6.07
C GLY A 177 -17.09 19.19 -4.89
N THR A 178 -17.59 17.96 -4.82
CA THR A 178 -17.21 16.95 -3.84
C THR A 178 -16.93 15.64 -4.55
N VAL A 179 -15.81 15.01 -4.22
CA VAL A 179 -15.44 13.67 -4.70
C VAL A 179 -15.55 12.72 -3.52
N THR A 180 -16.30 11.63 -3.69
CA THR A 180 -16.46 10.59 -2.68
C THR A 180 -15.89 9.28 -3.22
N VAL A 181 -14.94 8.72 -2.48
CA VAL A 181 -14.37 7.40 -2.73
C VAL A 181 -14.94 6.43 -1.71
N GLU A 182 -15.49 5.32 -2.17
CA GLU A 182 -16.13 4.29 -1.34
C GLU A 182 -15.47 2.93 -1.55
N ASN A 183 -15.13 2.25 -0.46
CA ASN A 183 -14.63 0.89 -0.49
C ASN A 183 -15.74 -0.11 -0.18
N GLY A 184 -16.36 -0.67 -1.21
CA GLY A 184 -17.37 -1.73 -1.05
C GLY A 184 -16.82 -3.09 -0.58
N SER A 185 -15.49 -3.27 -0.55
CA SER A 185 -14.86 -4.51 -0.08
C SER A 185 -14.84 -4.58 1.45
N PRO A 186 -14.94 -5.77 2.07
CA PRO A 186 -14.67 -5.93 3.51
C PRO A 186 -13.18 -5.78 3.88
N LEU A 187 -12.28 -5.76 2.89
CA LEU A 187 -10.84 -5.61 3.09
C LEU A 187 -10.40 -4.17 2.81
N PRO A 188 -9.34 -3.68 3.47
CA PRO A 188 -8.83 -2.34 3.21
C PRO A 188 -8.33 -2.20 1.77
N ARG A 189 -8.51 -1.03 1.16
CA ARG A 189 -8.02 -0.72 -0.18
C ARG A 189 -7.11 0.49 -0.16
N GLU A 190 -6.09 0.48 -1.01
CA GLU A 190 -5.33 1.68 -1.31
C GLU A 190 -6.14 2.50 -2.33
N VAL A 191 -6.43 3.74 -1.99
CA VAL A 191 -7.16 4.69 -2.82
C VAL A 191 -6.30 5.92 -3.08
N ASP A 192 -6.22 6.32 -4.33
CA ASP A 192 -5.71 7.63 -4.72
C ASP A 192 -6.91 8.41 -5.26
N PRO A 193 -7.38 9.47 -4.58
CA PRO A 193 -8.50 10.26 -5.09
C PRO A 193 -8.11 10.83 -6.48
N PRO A 194 -9.04 10.79 -7.46
CA PRO A 194 -8.77 11.32 -8.78
C PRO A 194 -8.38 12.79 -8.71
N ARG A 195 -7.50 13.21 -9.60
CA ARG A 195 -7.07 14.61 -9.67
C ARG A 195 -8.00 15.33 -10.63
N TYR A 196 -8.49 16.48 -10.20
CA TYR A 196 -9.33 17.33 -11.02
C TYR A 196 -8.58 18.62 -11.32
N ASP A 197 -8.65 19.02 -12.58
CA ASP A 197 -8.14 20.30 -13.05
C ASP A 197 -9.34 21.17 -13.44
N THR A 198 -9.18 22.48 -13.32
CA THR A 198 -10.13 23.46 -13.83
C THR A 198 -9.47 24.43 -14.80
N CYS A 199 -10.24 24.94 -15.76
CA CYS A 199 -9.82 26.05 -16.61
C CYS A 199 -10.93 27.10 -16.67
N LEU A 200 -10.52 28.35 -16.86
CA LEU A 200 -11.43 29.39 -17.27
C LEU A 200 -11.82 29.14 -18.72
N THR A 201 -13.11 29.20 -19.03
CA THR A 201 -13.58 29.12 -20.41
C THR A 201 -12.91 30.24 -21.24
N GLY A 202 -12.23 29.88 -22.33
CA GLY A 202 -11.39 30.81 -23.14
C GLY A 202 -9.91 30.89 -22.73
N GLY A 203 -9.53 30.32 -21.59
CA GLY A 203 -8.14 30.19 -21.16
C GLY A 203 -7.48 28.89 -21.63
N GLU A 204 -6.17 28.93 -21.87
CA GLU A 204 -5.37 27.74 -22.22
C GLU A 204 -4.73 27.05 -21.01
N ARG A 205 -4.87 27.61 -19.81
CA ARG A 205 -4.12 27.17 -18.62
C ARG A 205 -4.99 26.37 -17.65
N SER A 206 -4.70 25.07 -17.57
CA SER A 206 -5.19 24.19 -16.51
C SER A 206 -4.66 24.59 -15.12
N ILE A 207 -5.56 24.59 -14.14
CA ILE A 207 -5.31 24.92 -12.74
C ILE A 207 -5.78 23.73 -11.90
N PRO A 208 -4.90 23.05 -11.15
CA PRO A 208 -5.30 21.91 -10.35
C PRO A 208 -6.22 22.33 -9.20
N LEU A 209 -7.27 21.54 -8.96
CA LEU A 209 -8.16 21.71 -7.81
C LEU A 209 -7.51 21.11 -6.55
N ASP A 210 -7.55 21.87 -5.47
CA ASP A 210 -7.09 21.42 -4.17
C ASP A 210 -8.16 20.52 -3.52
N HIS A 211 -7.74 19.48 -2.80
CA HIS A 211 -8.64 18.61 -2.05
C HIS A 211 -8.65 19.02 -0.57
N GLU A 212 -9.85 19.15 0.02
CA GLU A 212 -10.02 19.37 1.46
C GLU A 212 -10.93 18.29 2.09
N PRO A 213 -10.48 17.55 3.13
CA PRO A 213 -9.14 17.61 3.72
C PRO A 213 -8.07 17.13 2.72
N ARG A 214 -6.81 17.56 2.92
CA ARG A 214 -5.71 17.07 2.09
C ARG A 214 -5.66 15.53 2.18
N PRO A 215 -5.46 14.81 1.05
CA PRO A 215 -5.38 13.36 1.07
C PRO A 215 -4.26 12.93 2.03
N GLY A 216 -4.65 12.34 3.16
CA GLY A 216 -3.75 11.83 4.18
C GLY A 216 -3.35 10.40 3.87
N SER A 217 -3.80 9.46 4.73
CA SER A 217 -3.63 8.04 4.47
C SER A 217 -4.34 7.63 3.19
N LYS A 218 -3.62 6.94 2.29
CA LYS A 218 -4.20 6.29 1.11
C LYS A 218 -5.00 5.05 1.44
N LEU A 219 -5.02 4.60 2.70
CA LEU A 219 -5.77 3.42 3.10
C LEU A 219 -7.22 3.79 3.43
N LEU A 220 -8.16 3.08 2.80
CA LEU A 220 -9.59 3.14 3.09
C LEU A 220 -10.01 1.78 3.66
N GLY A 221 -10.55 1.76 4.88
CA GLY A 221 -11.02 0.55 5.55
C GLY A 221 -12.15 -0.14 4.78
N GLY A 222 -12.45 -1.40 5.15
CA GLY A 222 -13.54 -2.14 4.52
C GLY A 222 -14.90 -1.51 4.83
N GLY A 223 -15.69 -1.20 3.79
CA GLY A 223 -16.96 -0.48 3.93
C GLY A 223 -16.82 1.01 4.28
N GLU A 224 -15.61 1.55 4.33
CA GLU A 224 -15.36 2.97 4.61
C GLU A 224 -15.58 3.81 3.34
N SER A 225 -16.09 5.03 3.52
CA SER A 225 -16.14 6.04 2.48
C SER A 225 -15.44 7.32 2.96
N ARG A 226 -14.86 8.06 2.01
CA ARG A 226 -14.19 9.32 2.29
C ARG A 226 -14.50 10.33 1.21
N SER A 227 -14.95 11.50 1.64
CA SER A 227 -15.29 12.61 0.76
C SER A 227 -14.23 13.71 0.85
N TYR A 228 -13.97 14.34 -0.29
CA TYR A 228 -13.04 15.44 -0.45
C TYR A 228 -13.74 16.58 -1.19
N ASP A 229 -13.72 17.76 -0.61
CA ASP A 229 -14.15 18.97 -1.29
C ASP A 229 -13.09 19.35 -2.33
N LEU A 230 -13.53 19.65 -3.54
CA LEU A 230 -12.70 20.19 -4.60
C LEU A 230 -12.74 21.72 -4.54
N LEU A 231 -11.59 22.34 -4.34
CA LEU A 231 -11.46 23.76 -4.11
C LEU A 231 -10.69 24.43 -5.24
N VAL A 232 -11.21 25.56 -5.73
CA VAL A 232 -10.49 26.48 -6.60
C VAL A 232 -10.09 27.71 -5.80
N ARG A 233 -8.86 28.20 -6.02
CA ARG A 233 -8.33 29.36 -5.32
C ARG A 233 -8.83 30.66 -5.91
N GLY A 234 -8.99 31.69 -5.07
CA GLY A 234 -9.53 32.99 -5.44
C GLY A 234 -8.75 33.73 -6.53
N PHE A 235 -7.44 33.47 -6.68
CA PHE A 235 -6.61 34.06 -7.75
C PHE A 235 -7.09 33.67 -9.16
N VAL A 236 -7.90 32.62 -9.28
CA VAL A 236 -8.51 32.25 -10.56
C VAL A 236 -9.49 33.33 -11.01
N PHE A 237 -10.16 34.00 -10.08
CA PHE A 237 -11.15 35.04 -10.36
C PHE A 237 -10.61 36.47 -10.23
N ARG A 238 -9.41 36.64 -9.67
CA ARG A 238 -8.85 37.96 -9.33
C ARG A 238 -7.42 38.11 -9.83
N ASP A 239 -7.07 39.31 -10.24
CA ASP A 239 -5.69 39.70 -10.60
C ASP A 239 -5.32 40.95 -9.78
N ASP A 240 -4.18 40.92 -9.08
CA ASP A 240 -3.75 41.96 -8.15
C ASP A 240 -4.83 42.43 -7.14
N GLY A 241 -5.70 41.52 -6.71
CA GLY A 241 -6.78 41.79 -5.75
C GLY A 241 -8.04 42.41 -6.38
N GLU A 242 -8.03 42.77 -7.66
CA GLU A 242 -9.22 43.18 -8.41
C GLU A 242 -9.87 41.98 -9.11
N ARG A 243 -11.20 42.00 -9.27
CA ARG A 243 -11.91 40.96 -10.01
C ARG A 243 -11.51 41.05 -11.48
N ARG A 244 -11.15 39.93 -12.11
CA ARG A 244 -10.79 39.90 -13.54
C ARG A 244 -11.94 40.44 -14.38
N GLU A 245 -11.61 41.10 -15.49
CA GLU A 245 -12.58 41.73 -16.39
C GLU A 245 -13.64 40.72 -16.88
N GLU A 246 -13.23 39.48 -17.13
CA GLU A 246 -14.10 38.34 -17.51
C GLU A 246 -15.23 38.07 -16.51
N PHE A 247 -15.02 38.41 -15.23
CA PHE A 247 -15.97 38.23 -14.13
C PHE A 247 -16.57 39.55 -13.63
N ALA A 248 -16.26 40.68 -14.29
CA ALA A 248 -16.76 41.98 -13.87
C ALA A 248 -18.30 42.01 -13.88
N GLY A 249 -18.90 42.37 -12.74
CA GLY A 249 -20.35 42.41 -12.58
C GLY A 249 -21.03 41.05 -12.39
N GLN A 250 -20.28 39.95 -12.32
CA GLN A 250 -20.81 38.62 -11.97
C GLN A 250 -20.60 38.33 -10.48
N GLU A 251 -21.63 37.80 -9.81
CA GLU A 251 -21.54 37.31 -8.43
C GLU A 251 -21.22 35.80 -8.38
N SER A 252 -21.49 35.07 -9.46
CA SER A 252 -21.26 33.63 -9.57
C SER A 252 -20.87 33.22 -10.98
N VAL A 253 -20.14 32.11 -11.09
CA VAL A 253 -19.71 31.50 -12.37
C VAL A 253 -20.31 30.11 -12.50
N ALA A 254 -20.74 29.75 -13.71
CA ALA A 254 -21.22 28.40 -14.00
C ALA A 254 -20.07 27.40 -14.00
N VAL A 255 -20.32 26.21 -13.47
CA VAL A 255 -19.37 25.10 -13.47
C VAL A 255 -19.88 24.04 -14.43
N GLU A 256 -19.05 23.66 -15.39
CA GLU A 256 -19.37 22.65 -16.39
C GLU A 256 -18.36 21.51 -16.34
N THR A 257 -18.85 20.28 -16.30
CA THR A 257 -18.00 19.09 -16.44
C THR A 257 -17.80 18.80 -17.92
N VAL A 258 -16.55 18.82 -18.37
CA VAL A 258 -16.21 18.64 -19.78
C VAL A 258 -15.19 17.51 -19.93
N ALA A 259 -15.29 16.76 -21.04
CA ALA A 259 -14.36 15.67 -21.33
C ALA A 259 -12.99 16.17 -21.80
N ASP A 260 -12.95 17.37 -22.38
CA ASP A 260 -11.74 18.05 -22.84
C ASP A 260 -11.97 19.56 -22.75
N TYR A 261 -10.90 20.36 -22.69
CA TYR A 261 -10.99 21.80 -22.51
C TYR A 261 -11.73 22.45 -23.70
N PRO A 262 -12.87 23.11 -23.46
CA PRO A 262 -13.59 23.79 -24.51
C PRO A 262 -12.76 24.98 -25.01
N GLY A 263 -12.66 25.12 -26.33
CA GLY A 263 -12.27 26.39 -26.94
C GLY A 263 -13.26 27.50 -26.58
N ASP A 264 -12.77 28.73 -26.63
CA ASP A 264 -13.43 29.99 -26.24
C ASP A 264 -14.96 30.03 -26.37
N ASN A 265 -15.67 29.93 -25.23
CA ASN A 265 -17.14 29.87 -25.16
C ASN A 265 -17.74 30.76 -24.03
N GLY A 266 -17.05 31.82 -23.58
CA GLY A 266 -17.56 32.77 -22.58
C GLY A 266 -16.94 32.61 -21.18
N ALA A 267 -17.54 33.21 -20.14
CA ALA A 267 -17.02 33.15 -18.76
C ALA A 267 -17.63 31.96 -17.99
N GLY A 268 -16.80 30.97 -17.65
CA GLY A 268 -17.21 29.71 -17.01
C GLY A 268 -16.01 28.97 -16.39
N LEU A 269 -16.29 28.01 -15.52
CA LEU A 269 -15.30 27.05 -15.03
C LEU A 269 -15.55 25.68 -15.66
N ALA A 270 -14.63 25.25 -16.52
CA ALA A 270 -14.58 23.87 -17.00
C ALA A 270 -13.83 23.02 -15.97
N VAL A 271 -14.41 21.87 -15.57
CA VAL A 271 -13.74 20.89 -14.70
C VAL A 271 -13.50 19.60 -15.48
N VAL A 272 -12.26 19.10 -15.41
CA VAL A 272 -11.78 17.92 -16.13
C VAL A 272 -11.13 16.96 -15.13
N GLU A 273 -11.50 15.67 -15.20
CA GLU A 273 -10.84 14.59 -14.47
C GLU A 273 -9.55 14.18 -15.19
N ARG A 274 -8.45 13.99 -14.45
CA ARG A 274 -7.11 13.73 -14.99
C ARG A 274 -6.53 12.39 -14.57
#